data_AF-A0A3N5T3G9-F1
#
_entry.id   AF-A0A3N5T3G9-F1
#
_cell.length_a   1.000
_cell.length_b   1.000
_cell.length_c   1.000
_cell.angle_alpha   90.00
_cell.angle_beta   90.00
_cell.angle_gamma   90.00
#
_symmetry.space_group_name_H-M   'P 1'
#
loop_
_entity.id
_entity.type
_entity.pdbx_description
1 polymer ?
#
loop_
_entity_poly.entity_id
_entity_poly.type
_entity_poly.pdbx_seq_one_letter_code
_entity_poly.pdbx_strand_id
1 'polypeptide(L)' 'MVTIQIDGKKFEVVEGRNLLDTCLELGFNVPYFCWHPAMGSVGACRQCAVMLFRDEN' A
#
# COMPACT_ATOMS: atom_id res chain seq x y z
N MET A 1 2.59 12.97 -8.53
CA MET A 1 2.25 11.61 -9.03
C MET A 1 3.56 10.85 -9.07
N VAL A 2 3.57 9.62 -8.55
CA VAL A 2 4.74 8.74 -8.55
C VAL A 2 4.35 7.39 -9.13
N THR A 3 5.29 6.74 -9.80
CA THR A 3 5.07 5.40 -10.38
C THR A 3 5.58 4.35 -9.40
N ILE A 4 4.70 3.46 -8.97
CA ILE A 4 5.05 2.30 -8.14
C ILE A 4 4.81 1.00 -8.91
N GLN A 5 5.51 -0.06 -8.50
CA GLN A 5 5.34 -1.40 -9.07
C GLN A 5 4.78 -2.35 -7.99
N ILE A 6 3.64 -2.95 -8.27
CA ILE A 6 2.98 -3.94 -7.41
C ILE A 6 2.83 -5.22 -8.23
N ASP A 7 3.37 -6.33 -7.74
CA ASP A 7 3.30 -7.66 -8.40
C ASP A 7 3.65 -7.64 -9.90
N GLY A 8 4.71 -6.91 -10.25
CA GLY A 8 5.17 -6.80 -11.64
C GLY A 8 4.46 -5.75 -12.50
N LYS A 9 3.37 -5.13 -12.02
CA LYS A 9 2.58 -4.13 -12.76
C LYS A 9 2.86 -2.72 -12.26
N LYS A 10 2.96 -1.76 -13.18
CA LYS A 10 3.20 -0.34 -12.87
C LYS A 10 1.88 0.41 -12.69
N PHE A 11 1.83 1.27 -11.68
CA PHE A 11 0.68 2.11 -11.37
C PHE A 11 1.13 3.55 -11.09
N GLU A 12 0.38 4.53 -11.60
CA GLU A 12 0.56 5.93 -11.24
C GLU A 12 -0.31 6.27 -10.04
N VAL A 13 0.31 6.75 -8.97
CA VAL A 13 -0.37 7.01 -7.70
C VAL A 13 -0.01 8.39 -7.15
N VAL A 14 -0.84 8.89 -6.24
CA VAL A 14 -0.60 10.17 -5.57
C VAL A 14 0.56 10.01 -4.59
N GLU A 15 1.52 10.93 -4.66
CA GLU A 15 2.67 10.94 -3.76
C GLU A 15 2.25 11.26 -2.32
N GLY A 16 2.94 10.66 -1.35
CA GLY A 16 2.65 10.90 0.08
C GLY A 16 1.43 10.16 0.62
N ARG A 17 0.72 9.40 -0.22
CA ARG A 17 -0.42 8.58 0.20
C ARG A 17 0.02 7.30 0.91
N ASN A 18 -0.79 6.82 1.84
CA ASN A 18 -0.55 5.54 2.51
C ASN A 18 -0.64 4.37 1.50
N LEU A 19 0.32 3.45 1.55
CA LEU A 19 0.38 2.32 0.62
C LEU A 19 -0.84 1.41 0.69
N LEU A 20 -1.37 1.12 1.88
CA LEU A 20 -2.56 0.27 2.03
C LEU A 20 -3.77 0.92 1.34
N ASP A 21 -4.00 2.21 1.58
CA ASP A 21 -5.10 2.96 0.98
C ASP A 21 -5.02 2.93 -0.55
N THR A 22 -3.83 3.20 -1.09
CA THR A 22 -3.56 3.08 -2.53
C THR A 22 -3.85 1.69 -3.08
N CYS A 23 -3.45 0.62 -2.39
CA CYS A 23 -3.75 -0.75 -2.81
C CYS A 23 -5.27 -1.02 -2.85
N LEU A 24 -6.01 -0.55 -1.85
CA LEU A 24 -7.46 -0.73 -1.80
C LEU A 24 -8.18 0.04 -2.93
N GLU A 25 -7.75 1.27 -3.23
CA GLU A 25 -8.30 2.05 -4.35
C GLU A 25 -8.02 1.42 -5.72
N LEU A 26 -6.86 0.78 -5.88
CA LEU A 26 -6.50 0.03 -7.08
C LEU A 26 -7.25 -1.32 -7.18
N GLY A 27 -8.06 -1.67 -6.18
CA GLY A 27 -8.87 -2.88 -6.14
C GLY A 27 -8.16 -4.12 -5.60
N PHE A 28 -6.98 -3.97 -4.98
CA PHE A 28 -6.31 -5.08 -4.32
C PHE A 28 -7.00 -5.40 -2.99
N ASN A 29 -7.26 -6.68 -2.75
CA ASN A 29 -7.84 -7.15 -1.49
C ASN A 29 -6.74 -7.48 -0.48
N VAL A 30 -6.24 -6.44 0.19
CA VAL A 30 -5.22 -6.57 1.26
C VAL A 30 -5.93 -6.66 2.61
N PRO A 31 -5.62 -7.64 3.47
CA PRO A 31 -6.25 -7.73 4.78
C PRO A 31 -5.77 -6.60 5.72
N TYR A 32 -6.70 -5.98 6.42
CA TYR A 32 -6.42 -4.94 7.41
C TYR A 32 -7.44 -4.98 8.55
N PHE A 33 -7.01 -4.51 9.72
CA PHE A 33 -7.89 -4.36 10.88
C PHE A 33 -7.68 -3.02 11.58
N CYS A 34 -6.43 -2.60 11.76
CA CYS A 34 -6.08 -1.38 12.48
C CYS A 34 -5.96 -0.13 11.58
N TRP A 35 -6.73 -0.08 10.48
CA TRP A 35 -6.75 1.04 9.54
C TRP A 35 -8.18 1.46 9.25
N HIS A 36 -8.41 2.78 9.17
CA HIS A 36 -9.68 3.36 8.75
C HIS A 36 -9.44 4.71 8.05
N PRO A 37 -10.18 5.07 6.99
CA PRO A 37 -9.94 6.32 6.24
C PRO A 37 -9.93 7.58 7.10
N ALA A 38 -10.81 7.66 8.11
CA ALA A 38 -10.89 8.81 9.03
C ALA A 38 -9.83 8.81 10.15
N MET A 39 -9.09 7.71 10.36
CA MET A 39 -8.13 7.55 11.47
C MET A 39 -6.70 7.26 11.02
N GLY A 40 -6.50 6.87 9.75
CA GLY A 40 -5.19 6.45 9.23
C GLY A 40 -4.77 5.06 9.71
N SER A 41 -3.46 4.78 9.61
CA SER A 41 -2.88 3.49 9.97
C SER A 41 -2.24 3.51 11.35
N VAL A 42 -2.68 2.61 12.23
CA VAL A 42 -2.09 2.44 13.58
C VAL A 42 -0.92 1.46 13.56
N GLY A 43 -0.88 0.52 12.59
CA GLY A 43 0.19 -0.47 12.48
C GLY A 43 0.21 -1.58 13.55
N ALA A 44 -0.84 -1.72 14.37
CA ALA A 44 -0.90 -2.72 15.45
C ALA A 44 -1.14 -4.15 14.95
N CYS A 45 -1.99 -4.35 13.93
CA CYS A 45 -2.40 -5.71 13.51
C CYS A 45 -1.41 -6.41 12.58
N ARG A 46 -0.53 -5.67 11.89
CA ARG A 46 0.46 -6.16 10.90
C ARG A 46 -0.10 -7.02 9.75
N GLN A 47 -1.42 -7.09 9.56
CA GLN A 47 -2.02 -7.90 8.50
C GLN A 47 -1.72 -7.39 7.09
N CYS A 48 -1.56 -6.07 6.93
CA CYS A 48 -1.21 -5.44 5.65
C CYS A 48 0.30 -5.40 5.38
N ALA A 49 1.09 -6.27 6.00
CA ALA A 49 2.52 -6.34 5.76
C ALA A 49 2.81 -6.79 4.32
N VAL A 50 3.80 -6.15 3.69
CA VAL A 50 4.23 -6.43 2.32
C VAL A 50 5.74 -6.62 2.28
N MET A 51 6.24 -7.35 1.29
CA MET A 51 7.67 -7.39 1.01
C MET A 51 8.03 -6.25 0.06
N LEU A 52 9.03 -5.46 0.46
CA LEU A 52 9.59 -4.41 -0.38
C LEU A 52 10.88 -4.93 -1.01
N PHE A 53 10.86 -5.06 -2.32
CA PHE A 53 12.06 -5.36 -3.10
C PHE A 53 12.80 -4.04 -3.34
N ARG A 54 14.04 -3.96 -2.89
CA ARG A 54 14.98 -2.98 -3.42
C ARG A 54 15.58 -3.63 -4.65
N ASP A 55 15.62 -2.91 -5.77
CA ASP A 55 16.31 -3.38 -6.97
C ASP A 55 17.67 -4.00 -6.61
N GLU A 56 18.00 -5.11 -7.26
CA GLU A 56 19.33 -5.72 -7.20
C GLU A 56 20.35 -4.70 -7.72
N ASN A 57 21.01 -3.98 -6.82
CA ASN A 57 22.20 -3.20 -7.13
C ASN A 57 23.40 -3.81 -6.45
#